data_AF-A0A0M2SYP2-F1
#
_entry.id   AF-A0A0M2SYP2-F1
#
_cell.length_a   1.000
_cell.length_b   1.000
_cell.length_c   1.000
_cell.angle_alpha   90.00
_cell.angle_beta   90.00
_cell.angle_gamma   90.00
#
_symmetry.space_group_name_H-M   'P 1'
#
loop_
_entity.id
_entity.type
_entity.pdbx_description
1 polymer ?
#
loop_
_entity_poly.entity_id
_entity_poly.type
_entity_poly.pdbx_seq_one_letter_code
_entity_poly.pdbx_strand_id
1 'polypeptide(L)'
;MFHFEKLVYPAFVQQIDEGVFGVYFPTLFSDEGWDYPLSQGNTKRSAIQNARKELAYTLAGFLYDNENLPRPIPIPDNALSSGMELLDIETSYAPYAVEIEEHLKGRHWHIGFYDEESDEYMEAIGFKNDQGMWDIYYEDVLEDTSSETLLFTVKRHSEAEEKFKQFVEEVILKREN
;
A
#
# COMPACT_ATOMS: atom_id res chain seq x y z
N MET A 1 -16.85 -0.31 5.21
CA MET A 1 -17.13 1.08 4.79
C MET A 1 -15.81 1.83 4.91
N PHE A 2 -15.22 2.27 3.81
CA PHE A 2 -13.89 2.88 3.76
C PHE A 2 -13.95 4.41 3.66
N HIS A 3 -15.04 4.99 4.18
CA HIS A 3 -15.26 6.42 4.19
C HIS A 3 -14.68 7.00 5.46
N PHE A 4 -14.04 8.16 5.33
CA PHE A 4 -13.49 8.91 6.44
C PHE A 4 -13.75 10.40 6.22
N GLU A 5 -13.82 11.13 7.33
CA GLU A 5 -14.01 12.58 7.31
C GLU A 5 -12.69 13.28 6.97
N LYS A 6 -12.53 14.52 7.45
CA LYS A 6 -11.33 15.30 7.26
C LYS A 6 -10.18 14.75 8.12
N LEU A 7 -9.04 14.50 7.48
CA LEU A 7 -7.80 14.07 8.11
C LEU A 7 -6.64 14.96 7.68
N VAL A 8 -5.61 15.05 8.52
CA VAL A 8 -4.42 15.86 8.28
C VAL A 8 -3.19 15.00 8.57
N TYR A 9 -2.30 14.87 7.59
CA TYR A 9 -1.03 14.17 7.75
C TYR A 9 0.13 15.12 7.48
N PRO A 10 1.17 15.10 8.33
CA PRO A 10 2.36 15.90 8.11
C PRO A 10 3.14 15.32 6.93
N ALA A 11 3.66 16.22 6.11
CA ALA A 11 4.43 15.94 4.92
C ALA A 11 5.57 16.95 4.78
N PHE A 12 6.47 16.69 3.85
CA PHE A 12 7.32 17.75 3.32
C PHE A 12 7.21 17.81 1.80
N VAL A 13 7.49 18.98 1.24
CA VAL A 13 7.64 19.18 -0.20
C VAL A 13 9.07 19.57 -0.51
N GLN A 14 9.57 19.04 -1.61
CA GLN A 14 10.90 19.33 -2.11
C GLN A 14 10.88 19.39 -3.63
N GLN A 15 11.75 20.23 -4.20
CA GLN A 15 12.04 20.19 -5.62
C GLN A 15 13.00 19.02 -5.92
N ILE A 16 12.55 18.07 -6.74
CA ILE A 16 13.31 16.86 -7.09
C ILE A 16 14.19 17.12 -8.31
N ASP A 17 13.65 17.84 -9.29
CA ASP A 17 14.33 18.23 -10.53
C ASP A 17 13.87 19.62 -10.97
N GLU A 18 14.46 20.18 -12.03
CA GLU A 18 14.08 21.48 -12.58
C GLU A 18 12.58 21.50 -12.93
N GLY A 19 11.81 22.30 -12.16
CA GLY A 19 10.37 22.42 -12.33
C GLY A 19 9.54 21.23 -11.83
N VAL A 20 10.11 20.25 -11.12
CA VAL A 20 9.38 19.10 -10.56
C VAL A 20 9.44 19.11 -9.04
N PHE A 21 8.25 19.12 -8.42
CA PHE A 21 8.08 19.10 -6.97
C PHE A 21 7.45 17.77 -6.54
N GLY A 22 7.97 17.15 -5.49
CA GLY A 22 7.39 15.97 -4.86
C GLY A 22 6.92 16.26 -3.44
N VAL A 23 5.85 15.57 -3.02
CA VAL A 23 5.32 15.61 -1.65
C VAL A 23 5.48 14.24 -1.01
N TYR A 24 6.10 14.22 0.17
CA TYR A 24 6.58 13.03 0.86
C TYR A 24 5.89 12.89 2.22
N PHE A 25 5.59 11.64 2.61
CA PHE A 25 4.91 11.31 3.87
C PHE A 25 5.72 10.29 4.69
N PRO A 26 6.88 10.69 5.22
CA PRO A 26 7.82 9.78 5.86
C PRO A 26 7.29 9.09 7.12
N THR A 27 6.32 9.70 7.80
CA THR A 27 5.73 9.13 9.01
C THR A 27 4.46 8.32 8.72
N LEU A 28 3.96 8.36 7.49
CA LEU A 28 2.89 7.49 7.00
C LEU A 28 3.46 6.20 6.40
N PHE A 29 4.57 6.30 5.69
CA PHE A 29 5.29 5.18 5.08
C PHE A 29 6.69 5.11 5.68
N SER A 30 6.89 4.26 6.69
CA SER A 30 8.13 4.22 7.48
C SER A 30 9.36 3.86 6.66
N ASP A 31 9.19 3.03 5.64
CA ASP A 31 10.30 2.39 4.94
C ASP A 31 10.72 3.22 3.71
N GLU A 32 9.74 3.76 3.00
CA GLU A 32 9.95 4.41 1.69
C GLU A 32 9.54 5.89 1.65
N GLY A 33 8.85 6.40 2.68
CA GLY A 33 8.23 7.72 2.65
C GLY A 33 9.21 8.89 2.68
N TRP A 34 10.49 8.64 2.94
CA TRP A 34 11.58 9.62 2.80
C TRP A 34 12.14 9.67 1.39
N ASP A 35 12.16 8.54 0.69
CA ASP A 35 12.88 8.37 -0.57
C ASP A 35 11.96 8.61 -1.78
N TYR A 36 10.67 8.25 -1.64
CA TYR A 36 9.71 8.32 -2.73
C TYR A 36 8.56 9.28 -2.42
N PRO A 37 8.27 10.24 -3.32
CA PRO A 37 7.14 11.13 -3.14
C PRO A 37 5.84 10.36 -3.39
N LEU A 38 4.84 10.56 -2.52
CA LEU A 38 3.49 10.03 -2.77
C LEU A 38 2.85 10.67 -4.02
N SER A 39 3.22 11.92 -4.32
CA SER A 39 2.73 12.62 -5.49
C SER A 39 3.74 13.66 -6.00
N GLN A 40 3.61 14.00 -7.28
CA GLN A 40 4.46 14.99 -7.94
C GLN A 40 3.62 16.05 -8.66
N GLY A 41 4.26 17.17 -8.98
CA GLY A 41 3.68 18.21 -9.82
C GLY A 41 4.72 19.15 -10.40
N ASN A 42 4.39 19.76 -11.54
CA ASN A 42 5.24 20.74 -12.22
C ASN A 42 5.29 22.12 -11.51
N THR A 43 4.55 22.27 -10.42
CA THR A 43 4.60 23.41 -9.51
C THR A 43 4.37 22.87 -8.10
N LYS A 44 4.89 23.56 -7.09
CA LYS A 44 4.60 23.24 -5.68
C LYS A 44 3.10 23.12 -5.41
N ARG A 45 2.29 24.03 -6.00
CA ARG A 45 0.82 24.03 -5.83
C ARG A 45 0.17 22.78 -6.43
N SER A 46 0.57 22.37 -7.64
CA SER A 46 0.02 21.16 -8.27
C SER A 46 0.46 19.90 -7.54
N ALA A 47 1.71 19.84 -7.07
CA ALA A 47 2.19 18.73 -6.25
C ALA A 47 1.37 18.59 -4.95
N ILE A 48 1.12 19.68 -4.23
CA ILE A 48 0.27 19.67 -3.01
C ILE A 48 -1.17 19.25 -3.33
N GLN A 49 -1.74 19.70 -4.44
CA GLN A 49 -3.10 19.31 -4.83
C GLN A 49 -3.19 17.82 -5.16
N ASN A 50 -2.19 17.28 -5.87
CA ASN A 50 -2.10 15.86 -6.16
C ASN A 50 -1.90 15.06 -4.87
N ALA A 51 -1.07 15.54 -3.93
CA ALA A 51 -0.85 14.89 -2.64
C ALA A 51 -2.13 14.70 -1.84
N ARG A 52 -3.06 15.67 -1.87
CA ARG A 52 -4.37 15.54 -1.20
C ARG A 52 -5.17 14.38 -1.77
N LYS A 53 -5.17 14.24 -3.09
CA LYS A 53 -5.87 13.17 -3.80
C LYS A 53 -5.23 11.81 -3.49
N GLU A 54 -3.92 11.68 -3.73
CA GLU A 54 -3.20 10.42 -3.50
C GLU A 54 -3.28 9.98 -2.04
N LEU A 55 -3.18 10.91 -1.08
CA LEU A 55 -3.39 10.62 0.33
C LEU A 55 -4.81 10.09 0.59
N ALA A 56 -5.84 10.64 -0.06
CA ALA A 56 -7.20 10.13 0.10
C ALA A 56 -7.32 8.68 -0.39
N TYR A 57 -6.65 8.36 -1.50
CA TYR A 57 -6.65 7.02 -2.09
C TYR A 57 -5.94 6.03 -1.17
N THR A 58 -4.75 6.40 -0.68
CA THR A 58 -3.99 5.60 0.30
C THR A 58 -4.84 5.29 1.54
N LEU A 59 -5.46 6.29 2.15
CA LEU A 59 -6.23 6.11 3.38
C LEU A 59 -7.49 5.28 3.15
N ALA A 60 -8.15 5.44 2.00
CA ALA A 60 -9.25 4.57 1.60
C ALA A 60 -8.77 3.12 1.39
N GLY A 61 -7.58 2.93 0.81
CA GLY A 61 -6.92 1.65 0.65
C GLY A 61 -6.70 0.93 1.98
N PHE A 62 -6.16 1.60 3.00
CA PHE A 62 -6.01 1.01 4.35
C PHE A 62 -7.35 0.48 4.90
N LEU A 63 -8.41 1.31 4.84
CA LEU A 63 -9.73 0.89 5.32
C LEU A 63 -10.35 -0.21 4.46
N TYR A 64 -10.11 -0.18 3.14
CA TYR A 64 -10.50 -1.24 2.24
C TYR A 64 -9.77 -2.53 2.61
N ASP A 65 -8.54 -2.47 3.07
CA ASP A 65 -7.74 -3.64 3.43
C ASP A 65 -8.07 -4.18 4.85
N ASN A 66 -9.14 -3.67 5.47
CA ASN A 66 -9.51 -3.94 6.86
C ASN A 66 -8.46 -3.51 7.89
N GLU A 67 -7.58 -2.59 7.50
CA GLU A 67 -6.59 -1.98 8.36
C GLU A 67 -7.13 -0.71 9.04
N ASN A 68 -6.47 -0.32 10.12
CA ASN A 68 -6.76 0.96 10.77
C ASN A 68 -5.99 2.08 10.06
N LEU A 69 -6.58 3.27 10.03
CA LEU A 69 -5.87 4.46 9.57
C LEU A 69 -4.64 4.71 10.47
N PRO A 70 -3.45 4.89 9.90
CA PRO A 70 -2.26 5.24 10.65
C PRO A 70 -2.46 6.56 11.39
N ARG A 71 -1.89 6.71 12.60
CA ARG A 71 -1.95 8.00 13.29
C ARG A 71 -1.03 9.00 12.60
N PRO A 72 -1.42 10.28 12.47
CA PRO A 72 -0.51 11.30 11.98
C PRO A 72 0.58 11.56 13.04
N ILE A 73 1.82 11.22 12.69
CA ILE A 73 2.99 11.41 13.55
C ILE A 73 3.80 12.59 13.01
N PRO A 74 4.10 13.62 13.82
CA PRO A 74 4.90 14.77 13.37
C PRO A 74 6.27 14.37 12.82
N ILE A 75 6.71 15.08 11.79
CA ILE A 75 8.07 14.96 11.26
C ILE A 75 9.00 15.80 12.16
N PRO A 76 10.09 15.23 12.71
CA PRO A 76 11.03 16.01 13.50
C PRO A 76 11.70 17.11 12.67
N ASP A 77 11.72 18.35 13.15
CA ASP A 77 12.31 19.49 12.44
C ASP A 77 13.80 19.26 12.08
N ASN A 78 14.51 18.52 12.93
CA ASN A 78 15.91 18.18 12.74
C ASN A 78 16.17 17.09 11.69
N ALA A 79 15.12 16.46 11.14
CA ALA A 79 15.22 15.47 10.09
C ALA A 79 15.24 16.10 8.68
N LEU A 80 15.01 17.40 8.56
CA LEU A 80 14.89 18.09 7.28
C LEU A 80 16.23 18.61 6.78
N SER A 81 16.42 18.49 5.47
CA SER A 81 17.57 19.06 4.76
C SER A 81 17.21 20.39 4.09
N SER A 82 18.24 21.12 3.62
CA SER A 82 18.05 22.39 2.92
C SER A 82 17.18 22.19 1.65
N GLY A 83 16.11 22.96 1.53
CA GLY A 83 15.18 22.90 0.39
C GLY A 83 13.94 22.02 0.61
N MET A 84 13.85 21.35 1.76
CA MET A 84 12.62 20.71 2.23
C MET A 84 11.77 21.72 3.01
N GLU A 85 10.46 21.71 2.77
CA GLU A 85 9.51 22.52 3.51
C GLU A 85 8.42 21.64 4.13
N LEU A 86 8.25 21.71 5.46
CA LEU A 86 7.16 21.04 6.15
C LEU A 86 5.82 21.66 5.81
N LEU A 87 4.81 20.80 5.72
CA LEU A 87 3.43 21.21 5.56
C LEU A 87 2.48 20.12 6.04
N ASP A 88 1.27 20.54 6.35
CA ASP A 88 0.17 19.64 6.68
C ASP A 88 -0.71 19.42 5.44
N ILE A 89 -0.84 18.17 5.00
CA ILE A 89 -1.76 17.79 3.93
C ILE A 89 -3.09 17.39 4.54
N GLU A 90 -4.08 18.25 4.33
CA GLU A 90 -5.47 17.97 4.63
C GLU A 90 -6.15 17.23 3.48
N THR A 91 -6.84 16.14 3.79
CA THR A 91 -7.67 15.39 2.83
C THR A 91 -8.96 14.86 3.43
N SER A 92 -9.86 14.36 2.59
CA SER A 92 -11.10 13.68 2.97
C SER A 92 -11.57 12.77 1.84
N TYR A 93 -12.44 11.80 2.15
CA TYR A 93 -12.98 10.88 1.14
C TYR A 93 -13.90 11.58 0.12
N ALA A 94 -14.81 12.43 0.60
CA ALA A 94 -15.95 12.90 -0.19
C ALA A 94 -15.60 13.57 -1.53
N PRO A 95 -14.57 14.44 -1.64
CA PRO A 95 -14.20 15.06 -2.91
C PRO A 95 -13.73 14.08 -3.99
N TYR A 96 -13.30 12.88 -3.59
CA TYR A 96 -12.67 11.89 -4.47
C TYR A 96 -13.44 10.56 -4.54
N ALA A 97 -14.64 10.49 -3.94
CA ALA A 97 -15.38 9.25 -3.72
C ALA A 97 -15.54 8.40 -4.97
N VAL A 98 -16.00 8.99 -6.08
CA VAL A 98 -16.22 8.27 -7.35
C VAL A 98 -14.92 7.67 -7.88
N GLU A 99 -13.82 8.44 -7.83
CA GLU A 99 -12.55 7.98 -8.37
C GLU A 99 -11.88 6.95 -7.45
N ILE A 100 -12.05 7.06 -6.13
CA ILE A 100 -11.59 6.05 -5.15
C ILE A 100 -12.36 4.75 -5.36
N GLU A 101 -13.69 4.81 -5.49
CA GLU A 101 -14.51 3.61 -5.72
C GLU A 101 -14.12 2.89 -7.01
N GLU A 102 -13.79 3.63 -8.07
CA GLU A 102 -13.28 3.04 -9.31
C GLU A 102 -11.88 2.45 -9.12
N HIS A 103 -10.98 3.17 -8.45
CA HIS A 103 -9.60 2.71 -8.21
C HIS A 103 -9.53 1.44 -7.35
N LEU A 104 -10.46 1.27 -6.41
CA LEU A 104 -10.52 0.07 -5.56
C LEU A 104 -11.07 -1.16 -6.28
N LYS A 105 -11.70 -1.00 -7.46
CA LYS A 105 -12.13 -2.15 -8.27
C LYS A 105 -10.90 -2.89 -8.79
N GLY A 106 -10.85 -4.19 -8.56
CA GLY A 106 -9.73 -5.02 -8.98
C GLY A 106 -8.48 -4.84 -8.13
N ARG A 107 -8.53 -4.09 -7.01
CA ARG A 107 -7.47 -4.12 -6.00
C ARG A 107 -7.28 -5.55 -5.51
N HIS A 108 -6.04 -6.01 -5.54
CA HIS A 108 -5.60 -7.31 -5.08
C HIS A 108 -4.31 -7.13 -4.26
N TRP A 109 -3.97 -8.17 -3.51
CA TRP A 109 -2.71 -8.26 -2.78
C TRP A 109 -1.75 -9.20 -3.50
N HIS A 110 -0.47 -8.87 -3.49
CA HIS A 110 0.62 -9.77 -3.85
C HIS A 110 1.34 -10.14 -2.55
N ILE A 111 1.44 -11.44 -2.28
CA ILE A 111 2.03 -11.98 -1.06
C ILE A 111 3.22 -12.83 -1.48
N GLY A 112 4.42 -12.32 -1.26
CA GLY A 112 5.66 -12.96 -1.66
C GLY A 112 6.30 -13.80 -0.56
N PHE A 113 6.97 -14.87 -0.95
CA PHE A 113 7.92 -15.61 -0.14
C PHE A 113 9.18 -15.86 -0.97
N TYR A 114 10.34 -15.45 -0.46
CA TYR A 114 11.63 -15.72 -1.08
C TYR A 114 12.38 -16.77 -0.26
N ASP A 115 12.70 -17.90 -0.89
CA ASP A 115 13.53 -18.94 -0.30
C ASP A 115 15.00 -18.69 -0.65
N GLU A 116 15.79 -18.28 0.34
CA GLU A 116 17.22 -18.03 0.16
C GLU A 116 18.03 -19.30 -0.17
N GLU A 117 17.55 -20.49 0.21
CA GLU A 117 18.27 -21.75 -0.02
C GLU A 117 18.19 -22.20 -1.49
N SER A 118 17.00 -22.10 -2.09
CA SER A 118 16.76 -22.45 -3.50
C SER A 118 16.92 -21.29 -4.47
N ASP A 119 17.00 -20.04 -3.99
CA ASP A 119 16.94 -18.81 -4.80
C ASP A 119 15.63 -18.68 -5.59
N GLU A 120 14.52 -19.15 -5.00
CA GLU A 120 13.19 -19.15 -5.62
C GLU A 120 12.24 -18.15 -4.94
N TYR A 121 11.41 -17.49 -5.77
CA TYR A 121 10.35 -16.60 -5.31
C TYR A 121 8.99 -17.21 -5.62
N MET A 122 8.19 -17.39 -4.57
CA MET A 122 6.83 -17.89 -4.63
C MET A 122 5.85 -16.75 -4.32
N GLU A 123 4.72 -16.74 -5.02
CA GLU A 123 3.73 -15.68 -4.89
C GLU A 123 2.32 -16.25 -4.69
N ALA A 124 1.52 -15.52 -3.92
CA ALA A 124 0.09 -15.71 -3.83
C ALA A 124 -0.64 -14.40 -4.07
N ILE A 125 -1.81 -14.48 -4.70
CA ILE A 125 -2.66 -13.33 -4.97
C ILE A 125 -3.87 -13.35 -4.04
N GLY A 126 -4.15 -12.22 -3.40
CA GLY A 126 -5.34 -12.01 -2.57
C GLY A 126 -6.42 -11.22 -3.29
N PHE A 127 -7.63 -11.76 -3.39
CA PHE A 127 -8.82 -11.04 -3.88
C PHE A 127 -9.85 -10.84 -2.78
N LYS A 128 -10.48 -9.68 -2.76
CA LYS A 128 -11.51 -9.38 -1.77
C LYS A 128 -12.85 -10.01 -2.16
N ASN A 129 -13.45 -10.75 -1.24
CA ASN A 129 -14.72 -11.44 -1.44
C ASN A 129 -15.94 -10.63 -0.94
N ASP A 130 -17.14 -11.13 -1.23
CA ASP A 130 -18.41 -10.49 -0.88
C ASP A 130 -18.64 -10.32 0.63
N GLN A 131 -17.89 -11.04 1.47
CA GLN A 131 -17.94 -10.89 2.93
C GLN A 131 -16.99 -9.80 3.44
N GLY A 132 -16.23 -9.18 2.54
CA GLY A 132 -15.22 -8.18 2.86
C GLY A 132 -13.92 -8.78 3.41
N MET A 133 -13.72 -10.09 3.26
CA MET A 133 -12.50 -10.82 3.62
C MET A 133 -11.66 -11.02 2.36
N TRP A 134 -10.43 -11.51 2.53
CA TRP A 134 -9.49 -11.73 1.43
C TRP A 134 -9.28 -13.22 1.21
N ASP A 135 -9.64 -13.69 0.03
CA ASP A 135 -9.40 -15.05 -0.45
C ASP A 135 -8.03 -15.08 -1.12
N ILE A 136 -7.15 -15.94 -0.61
CA ILE A 136 -5.75 -16.03 -1.03
C ILE A 136 -5.55 -17.26 -1.91
N TYR A 137 -5.06 -17.04 -3.12
CA TYR A 137 -4.83 -18.06 -4.14
C TYR A 137 -3.34 -18.20 -4.37
N TYR A 138 -2.87 -19.44 -4.48
CA TYR A 138 -1.48 -19.68 -4.85
C TYR A 138 -1.27 -19.42 -6.34
N GLU A 139 -0.26 -18.61 -6.67
CA GLU A 139 0.15 -18.35 -8.04
C GLU A 139 1.35 -19.23 -8.37
N ASP A 140 1.10 -20.46 -8.81
CA ASP A 140 2.18 -21.33 -9.25
C ASP A 140 1.78 -22.25 -10.42
N VAL A 141 2.31 -21.87 -11.58
CA VAL A 141 3.02 -22.68 -12.60
C VAL A 141 2.57 -24.15 -12.79
N LEU A 142 1.27 -24.39 -12.92
CA LEU A 142 0.79 -25.55 -13.69
C LEU A 142 0.09 -25.04 -14.95
N GLU A 143 0.92 -24.82 -15.97
CA GLU A 143 0.49 -24.84 -17.37
C GLU A 143 -0.56 -25.97 -17.53
N ASP A 144 -1.75 -25.61 -18.00
CA ASP A 144 -2.89 -26.48 -18.34
C ASP A 144 -3.96 -26.84 -17.27
N THR A 145 -3.95 -26.29 -16.06
CA THR A 145 -5.16 -26.32 -15.22
C THR A 145 -5.51 -24.95 -14.65
N SER A 146 -6.56 -24.34 -15.22
CA SER A 146 -7.16 -23.06 -14.84
C SER A 146 -7.83 -23.04 -13.45
N SER A 147 -7.30 -23.78 -12.47
CA SER A 147 -7.79 -23.76 -11.09
C SER A 147 -6.79 -23.03 -10.21
N GLU A 148 -6.97 -21.72 -10.08
CA GLU A 148 -6.44 -20.97 -8.94
C GLU A 148 -6.83 -21.72 -7.67
N THR A 149 -5.84 -22.25 -6.96
CA THR A 149 -6.10 -23.03 -5.75
C THR A 149 -6.26 -22.07 -4.59
N LEU A 150 -7.50 -21.91 -4.12
CA LEU A 150 -7.80 -21.18 -2.90
C LEU A 150 -7.06 -21.85 -1.73
N LEU A 151 -6.10 -21.16 -1.15
CA LEU A 151 -5.34 -21.62 0.00
C LEU A 151 -6.13 -21.41 1.30
N PHE A 152 -6.57 -20.18 1.52
CA PHE A 152 -7.28 -19.76 2.74
C PHE A 152 -7.93 -18.39 2.58
N THR A 153 -8.81 -18.06 3.53
CA THR A 153 -9.43 -16.74 3.66
C THR A 153 -8.90 -16.05 4.94
N VAL A 154 -8.56 -14.77 4.85
CA VAL A 154 -8.01 -13.96 5.95
C VAL A 154 -8.67 -12.60 6.03
N LYS A 155 -8.52 -11.93 7.17
CA LYS A 155 -9.05 -10.56 7.32
C LYS A 155 -8.04 -9.49 6.95
N ARG A 156 -6.77 -9.71 7.30
CA ARG A 156 -5.67 -8.72 7.25
C ARG A 156 -4.52 -9.22 6.40
N HIS A 157 -3.75 -8.28 5.84
CA HIS A 157 -2.60 -8.61 5.00
C HIS A 157 -1.53 -9.38 5.77
N SER A 158 -1.21 -8.93 7.00
CA SER A 158 -0.20 -9.60 7.84
C SER A 158 -0.55 -11.04 8.19
N GLU A 159 -1.85 -11.35 8.32
CA GLU A 159 -2.34 -12.73 8.52
C GLU A 159 -2.11 -13.58 7.25
N ALA A 160 -2.27 -12.96 6.08
CA ALA A 160 -2.01 -13.58 4.79
C ALA A 160 -0.52 -13.94 4.64
N GLU A 161 0.38 -12.98 4.92
CA GLU A 161 1.83 -13.17 4.88
C GLU A 161 2.28 -14.30 5.82
N GLU A 162 1.80 -14.30 7.06
CA GLU A 162 2.15 -15.34 8.04
C GLU A 162 1.67 -16.73 7.61
N LYS A 163 0.42 -16.85 7.16
CA LYS A 163 -0.14 -18.14 6.71
C LYS A 163 0.48 -18.61 5.40
N PHE A 164 0.81 -17.70 4.49
CA PHE A 164 1.44 -18.06 3.23
C PHE A 164 2.86 -18.58 3.45
N LYS A 165 3.63 -17.89 4.30
CA LYS A 165 4.93 -18.37 4.76
C LYS A 165 4.85 -19.78 5.36
N GLN A 166 3.90 -20.01 6.28
CA GLN A 166 3.69 -21.34 6.87
C GLN A 166 3.32 -22.39 5.81
N PHE A 167 2.46 -22.04 4.85
CA PHE A 167 2.10 -22.93 3.74
C PHE A 167 3.32 -23.32 2.90
N VAL A 168 4.14 -22.35 2.50
CA VAL A 168 5.36 -22.62 1.73
C VAL A 168 6.33 -23.51 2.50
N GLU A 169 6.66 -23.15 3.73
CA GLU A 169 7.62 -23.90 4.57
C GLU A 169 7.14 -25.32 4.89
N GLU A 170 5.84 -25.51 5.14
CA GLU A 170 5.30 -26.80 5.59
C GLU A 170 4.78 -27.71 4.47
N VAL A 171 4.40 -27.14 3.33
CA VAL A 171 3.74 -27.87 2.25
C VAL A 171 4.61 -27.94 1.00
N ILE A 172 5.24 -26.84 0.59
CA ILE A 172 6.05 -26.79 -0.64
C ILE A 172 7.45 -27.32 -0.34
N LEU A 173 8.23 -26.61 0.49
CA LEU A 173 9.64 -26.93 0.73
C LEU A 173 9.85 -28.27 1.46
N LYS A 174 8.90 -28.69 2.32
CA LYS A 174 8.95 -30.01 2.97
C LYS A 174 8.64 -31.18 2.04
N ARG A 175 8.02 -30.96 0.87
CA ARG A 175 7.78 -32.03 -0.12
C ARG A 175 8.95 -32.22 -1.06
N GLU A 176 9.83 -31.24 -1.17
CA GLU A 176 11.00 -31.23 -2.04
C GLU A 176 12.26 -31.78 -1.37
N ASN A 177 12.22 -31.92 -0.04
CA ASN A 177 13.25 -32.57 0.79
C ASN A 177 12.85 -34.00 1.20
#